data_AF-A0A368VYJ5-F1
#
_entry.id   AF-A0A368VYJ5-F1
#
_cell.length_a   1.000
_cell.length_b   1.000
_cell.length_c   1.000
_cell.angle_alpha   90.00
_cell.angle_beta   90.00
_cell.angle_gamma   90.00
#
_symmetry.space_group_name_H-M   'P 1'
#
loop_
_entity.id
_entity.type
_entity.pdbx_description
1 polymer ?
#
loop_
_entity_poly.entity_id
_entity_poly.type
_entity_poly.pdbx_seq_one_letter_code
_entity_poly.pdbx_strand_id
1 'polypeptide(L)'
;MTRNDTWFLLVQYRHKGTTQVYEYDDPGLAADAYSETEKKFRRDLGGSDPEVDVLLVGAESLNVVKERYPSYFIKAKSRSDKLNRLLAALPVAPVG
;
A
#
# COMPACT_ATOMS: atom_id res chain seq x y z
N MET A 1 -0.83 25.65 4.43
CA MET A 1 -1.84 24.69 3.95
C MET A 1 -1.09 23.52 3.36
N THR A 2 -1.08 22.38 4.03
CA THR A 2 -0.30 21.19 3.62
C THR A 2 -1.04 20.47 2.50
N ARG A 3 -0.49 20.56 1.27
CA ARG A 3 -0.92 19.85 0.06
C ARG A 3 -0.87 18.34 0.28
N ASN A 4 -2.01 17.74 0.64
CA ASN A 4 -2.32 16.35 0.28
C ASN A 4 -3.56 16.46 -0.60
N ASP A 5 -3.36 16.73 -1.89
CA ASP A 5 -4.46 17.06 -2.81
C ASP A 5 -5.33 15.83 -3.12
N THR A 6 -4.82 14.61 -2.85
CA THR A 6 -5.55 13.36 -3.09
C THR A 6 -5.19 12.31 -2.03
N TRP A 7 -6.19 11.50 -1.67
CA TRP A 7 -6.07 10.37 -0.75
C TRP A 7 -6.16 9.05 -1.49
N PHE A 8 -5.24 8.13 -1.18
CA PHE A 8 -5.13 6.83 -1.81
C PHE A 8 -5.35 5.74 -0.77
N LEU A 9 -6.39 4.95 -0.94
CA LEU A 9 -6.63 3.74 -0.15
C LEU A 9 -6.04 2.53 -0.89
N LEU A 10 -5.03 1.92 -0.29
CA LEU A 10 -4.35 0.72 -0.78
C LEU A 10 -4.91 -0.51 -0.04
N VAL A 11 -5.38 -1.50 -0.80
CA VAL A 11 -5.83 -2.79 -0.26
C VAL A 11 -5.00 -3.90 -0.90
N GLN A 12 -4.02 -4.41 -0.17
CA GLN A 12 -3.14 -5.48 -0.61
C GLN A 12 -3.70 -6.84 -0.21
N TYR A 13 -3.87 -7.73 -1.20
CA TYR A 13 -4.23 -9.13 -0.99
C TYR A 13 -2.98 -9.99 -1.16
N ARG A 14 -2.36 -10.41 -0.04
CA ARG A 14 -1.03 -11.06 -0.06
C ARG A 14 -1.03 -12.37 -0.84
N HIS A 15 -2.05 -13.21 -0.64
CA HIS A 15 -2.19 -14.49 -1.35
C HIS A 15 -2.37 -14.34 -2.87
N LYS A 16 -2.91 -13.20 -3.33
CA LYS A 16 -3.06 -12.89 -4.76
C LYS A 16 -1.82 -12.20 -5.33
N GLY A 17 -0.99 -11.59 -4.48
CA GLY A 17 0.12 -10.74 -4.89
C GLY A 17 -0.37 -9.49 -5.65
N THR A 18 -1.54 -8.98 -5.29
CA THR A 18 -2.19 -7.84 -5.97
C THR A 18 -2.63 -6.79 -4.98
N THR A 19 -2.60 -5.53 -5.39
CA THR A 19 -3.11 -4.41 -4.62
C THR A 19 -4.14 -3.65 -5.41
N GLN A 20 -5.27 -3.38 -4.78
CA GLN A 20 -6.29 -2.46 -5.27
C GLN A 20 -5.99 -1.07 -4.74
N VAL A 21 -6.24 -0.06 -5.57
CA VAL A 21 -6.02 1.35 -5.24
C VAL A 21 -7.34 2.07 -5.50
N TYR A 22 -7.76 2.88 -4.54
CA TYR A 22 -8.90 3.78 -4.65
C TYR A 22 -8.44 5.20 -4.36
N GLU A 23 -8.93 6.16 -5.15
CA GLU A 23 -8.57 7.58 -5.08
C GLU A 23 -9.76 8.40 -4.58
N TYR A 24 -9.48 9.36 -3.69
CA TYR A 24 -10.47 10.25 -3.10
C TYR A 24 -9.91 11.67 -3.01
N ASP A 25 -10.66 12.65 -3.47
CA ASP A 25 -10.33 14.08 -3.30
C ASP A 25 -10.84 14.63 -1.96
N ASP A 26 -11.86 13.99 -1.38
CA ASP A 26 -12.44 14.36 -0.10
C ASP A 26 -11.85 13.51 1.05
N PRO A 27 -11.25 14.14 2.09
CA PRO A 27 -10.64 13.41 3.20
C PRO A 27 -11.65 12.66 4.07
N GLY A 28 -12.90 13.14 4.18
CA GLY A 28 -13.97 12.48 4.92
C GLY A 28 -14.40 11.19 4.24
N LEU A 29 -14.64 11.22 2.92
CA LEU A 29 -14.94 10.02 2.13
C LEU A 29 -13.79 9.01 2.18
N ALA A 30 -12.54 9.48 2.14
CA ALA A 30 -11.37 8.63 2.26
C ALA A 30 -11.31 7.91 3.63
N ALA A 31 -11.57 8.63 4.71
CA ALA A 31 -11.58 8.09 6.07
C ALA A 31 -12.73 7.09 6.29
N ASP A 32 -13.91 7.38 5.74
CA ASP A 32 -15.06 6.48 5.79
C ASP A 32 -14.76 5.18 5.01
N ALA A 33 -14.22 5.31 3.79
CA ALA A 33 -13.84 4.16 2.98
C ALA A 33 -12.78 3.28 3.65
N TYR A 34 -11.79 3.89 4.30
CA TYR A 34 -10.80 3.18 5.10
C TYR A 34 -11.47 2.40 6.25
N SER A 35 -12.32 3.07 7.03
CA SER A 35 -13.02 2.48 8.17
C SER A 35 -13.90 1.29 7.76
N GLU A 36 -14.65 1.43 6.66
CA GLU A 36 -15.47 0.35 6.11
C GLU A 36 -14.62 -0.81 5.57
N THR A 37 -13.47 -0.51 4.96
CA THR A 37 -12.53 -1.52 4.47
C THR A 37 -11.89 -2.30 5.62
N GLU A 38 -11.46 -1.63 6.69
CA GLU A 38 -10.95 -2.30 7.89
C GLU A 38 -12.02 -3.18 8.54
N LYS A 39 -13.27 -2.69 8.66
CA LYS A 39 -14.39 -3.49 9.18
C LYS A 39 -14.62 -4.74 8.34
N LYS A 40 -14.58 -4.61 7.01
CA LYS A 40 -14.76 -5.71 6.06
C LYS A 40 -13.69 -6.78 6.22
N PHE A 41 -12.42 -6.38 6.39
CA PHE A 41 -11.29 -7.30 6.49
C PHE A 41 -10.79 -7.54 7.92
N ARG A 42 -11.56 -7.16 8.94
CA ARG A 42 -11.16 -7.23 10.35
C ARG A 42 -10.61 -8.59 10.79
N ARG A 43 -11.12 -9.69 10.22
CA ARG A 43 -10.64 -11.05 10.50
C ARG A 43 -9.33 -11.39 9.76
N ASP A 44 -9.15 -10.84 8.57
CA ASP A 44 -8.02 -11.12 7.67
C ASP A 44 -6.83 -10.17 7.93
N LEU A 45 -7.08 -9.07 8.66
CA LEU A 45 -6.08 -8.12 9.18
C LEU A 45 -5.41 -8.59 10.48
N GLY A 46 -5.99 -9.59 11.15
CA GLY A 46 -5.50 -10.08 12.43
C GLY A 46 -4.33 -11.07 12.31
N GLY A 47 -3.40 -11.03 13.27
CA GLY A 47 -2.29 -11.99 13.37
C GLY A 47 -0.93 -11.43 12.94
N SER A 48 0.11 -12.26 13.03
CA SER A 48 1.49 -11.90 12.68
C SER A 48 1.76 -11.90 11.17
N ASP A 49 0.89 -12.53 10.37
CA ASP A 49 0.94 -12.53 8.91
C ASP A 49 -0.47 -12.43 8.32
N PRO A 50 -1.05 -11.21 8.25
CA PRO A 50 -2.42 -11.02 7.77
C PRO A 50 -2.53 -11.27 6.27
N GLU A 51 -3.64 -11.87 5.83
CA GLU A 51 -3.88 -12.17 4.41
C GLU A 51 -4.16 -10.90 3.58
N VAL A 52 -4.68 -9.87 4.25
CA VAL A 52 -5.00 -8.56 3.68
C VAL A 52 -4.28 -7.48 4.49
N ASP A 53 -3.82 -6.45 3.81
CA ASP A 53 -3.21 -5.27 4.41
C ASP A 53 -3.85 -4.00 3.81
N VAL A 54 -4.18 -3.03 4.65
CA VAL A 54 -4.95 -1.84 4.28
C VAL A 54 -4.19 -0.60 4.73
N LEU A 55 -3.99 0.35 3.82
CA LEU A 55 -3.26 1.59 4.10
C LEU A 55 -3.93 2.77 3.42
N LEU A 56 -4.20 3.83 4.18
CA LEU A 56 -4.66 5.12 3.65
C LEU A 56 -3.50 6.13 3.64
N VAL A 57 -3.23 6.74 2.49
CA VAL A 57 -2.09 7.66 2.30
C VAL A 57 -2.55 8.93 1.59
N GLY A 58 -2.21 10.10 2.14
CA GLY A 58 -2.31 11.37 1.42
C GLY A 58 -1.04 11.61 0.59
N ALA A 59 -1.19 11.93 -0.70
CA ALA A 59 -0.07 12.23 -1.59
C ALA A 59 -0.49 13.14 -2.76
N GLU A 60 0.49 13.72 -3.45
CA GLU A 60 0.25 14.54 -4.64
C GLU A 60 -0.13 13.71 -5.88
N SER A 61 0.26 12.43 -5.93
CA SER A 61 -0.08 11.51 -7.01
C SER A 61 0.17 10.06 -6.62
N LEU A 62 -0.41 9.13 -7.39
CA LEU A 62 -0.16 7.69 -7.24
C LEU A 62 1.32 7.31 -7.45
N ASN A 63 2.07 8.06 -8.26
CA ASN A 63 3.50 7.78 -8.47
C ASN A 63 4.30 8.01 -7.18
N VAL A 64 4.02 9.09 -6.46
CA VAL A 64 4.63 9.37 -5.15
C VAL A 64 4.29 8.25 -4.16
N VAL A 65 3.06 7.73 -4.19
CA VAL A 65 2.66 6.58 -3.35
C VAL A 65 3.46 5.32 -3.72
N LYS A 66 3.64 5.03 -5.01
CA LYS A 66 4.43 3.88 -5.47
C LYS A 66 5.90 3.96 -5.06
N GLU A 67 6.48 5.15 -5.10
CA GLU A 67 7.86 5.40 -4.68
C GLU A 67 8.05 5.22 -3.17
N ARG A 68 7.11 5.73 -2.36
CA ARG A 68 7.19 5.65 -0.89
C ARG A 68 6.78 4.30 -0.33
N TYR A 69 5.86 3.60 -1.00
CA TYR A 69 5.28 2.33 -0.56
C TYR A 69 5.41 1.24 -1.64
N PRO A 70 6.62 0.96 -2.17
CA PRO A 70 6.81 0.03 -3.29
C PRO A 70 6.39 -1.41 -2.96
N SER A 71 6.40 -1.78 -1.68
CA SER A 71 5.92 -3.06 -1.19
C SER A 71 4.44 -3.31 -1.53
N TYR A 72 3.62 -2.27 -1.69
CA TYR A 72 2.22 -2.45 -2.11
C TYR A 72 2.09 -2.76 -3.60
N PHE A 73 3.11 -2.52 -4.42
CA PHE A 73 3.00 -2.64 -5.89
C PHE A 73 3.81 -3.80 -6.48
N ILE A 74 4.60 -4.48 -5.65
CA ILE A 74 5.34 -5.68 -6.08
C ILE A 74 4.39 -6.87 -6.15
N LYS A 75 4.24 -7.42 -7.36
CA LYS A 75 3.50 -8.67 -7.60
C LYS A 75 4.29 -9.89 -7.13
N ALA A 76 4.23 -10.20 -5.84
CA ALA A 76 4.88 -11.37 -5.25
C ALA A 76 3.92 -12.07 -4.28
N LYS A 77 3.93 -13.40 -4.31
CA LYS A 77 3.09 -14.25 -3.44
C LYS A 77 3.79 -14.69 -2.15
N SER A 78 5.13 -14.56 -2.09
CA SER A 78 5.92 -14.87 -0.89
C SER A 78 6.66 -13.64 -0.38
N ARG A 79 6.92 -13.62 0.93
CA ARG A 79 7.70 -12.56 1.58
C ARG A 79 9.14 -12.50 1.05
N SER A 80 9.77 -13.66 0.83
CA SER A 80 11.13 -13.76 0.31
C SER A 80 11.24 -13.20 -1.11
N ASP A 81 10.30 -13.53 -2.00
CA ASP A 81 10.29 -12.97 -3.36
C ASP A 81 10.08 -11.46 -3.35
N LYS A 82 9.21 -10.99 -2.45
CA LYS A 82 8.95 -9.55 -2.27
C LYS A 82 10.20 -8.83 -1.79
N LEU A 83 10.93 -9.40 -0.83
CA LEU A 83 12.19 -8.86 -0.33
C LEU A 83 13.26 -8.82 -1.42
N ASN A 84 13.46 -9.92 -2.17
CA ASN A 84 14.44 -9.97 -3.25
C ASN A 84 14.17 -8.90 -4.32
N ARG A 85 12.89 -8.66 -4.66
CA ARG A 85 12.51 -7.61 -5.61
C ARG A 85 12.68 -6.20 -5.05
N LEU A 86 12.41 -5.99 -3.76
CA LEU A 86 12.69 -4.71 -3.11
C LEU A 86 14.19 -4.41 -3.12
N LEU A 87 15.01 -5.39 -2.75
CA LEU A 87 16.47 -5.27 -2.76
C LEU A 87 17.01 -4.99 -4.17
N ALA A 88 16.48 -5.65 -5.20
CA ALA A 88 16.84 -5.39 -6.58
C ALA A 88 16.38 -4.01 -7.11
N ALA A 89 15.37 -3.40 -6.48
CA ALA A 89 14.88 -2.08 -6.84
C ALA A 89 15.61 -0.95 -6.09
N LEU A 90 16.40 -1.26 -5.06
CA LEU A 90 17.24 -0.27 -4.41
C LEU A 90 18.40 0.12 -5.35
N PRO A 91 18.74 1.41 -5.46
CA PRO A 91 19.92 1.82 -6.19
C PRO A 91 21.14 1.16 -5.54
N VAL A 92 21.95 0.46 -6.33
CA VAL A 92 23.22 -0.10 -5.88
C VAL A 92 24.05 1.08 -5.37
N ALA A 93 24.41 1.06 -4.08
CA ALA A 93 25.26 2.10 -3.52
C ALA A 93 26.54 2.16 -4.37
N PRO A 94 27.00 3.36 -4.78
CA PRO A 94 28.24 3.47 -5.49
C PRO A 94 29.34 2.86 -4.63
N VAL A 95 30.08 1.92 -5.20
CA VAL A 95 31.33 1.42 -4.62
C VAL A 95 32.28 2.60 -4.61
N GLY A 96 32.41 3.22 -3.43
CA GLY A 96 33.45 4.21 -3.13
C GLY A 96 34.74 3.51 -2.73
#